data_AF-A0A6B1FBA9-F1
#
_entry.id   AF-A0A6B1FBA9-F1
#
_cell.length_a   1.000
_cell.length_b   1.000
_cell.length_c   1.000
_cell.angle_alpha   90.00
_cell.angle_beta   90.00
_cell.angle_gamma   90.00
#
_symmetry.space_group_name_H-M   'P 1'
#
loop_
_entity.id
_entity.type
_entity.pdbx_description
1 polymer ?
#
loop_
_entity_poly.entity_id
_entity_poly.type
_entity_poly.pdbx_seq_one_letter_code
_entity_poly.pdbx_strand_id
1 'polypeptide(L)'
;MPKAWRNIIAADVDGQTSTPYAIDQSVPNLNRCSAARRVARAVFVATAATEGQENLGIDDKRIYLGVVQPGEKIAVFGDALRRLANQAKFMHSDLGRCWYSRASNLNRMAMDRAGQLEESRVLMEIDKMVSEVVRCTDRGHFAVVQVAPGSSSDVPDEPGGVRAVVLSVAHAHTGRSDSSAAMTEIKDILLQRGNVPRAYRNTLVFLVADSRQVDTLQDAMGIVLAWASIVRDAERLDLRASDVALATTRTAEAGETVQTRLKEAWCHLITPYQESPQSDVQFASSRIPSQDGILSRASKKLVSDEALLPEIGPERLNRELDKTIWADKPHLFLKDLWEYLNRYTYLPATPSSRLSRRLWAESPVRLPTPNGGTLTPGPMPVS
;
A
#
# COMPACT_ATOMS: atom_id res chain seq x y z
N MET A 1 -47.74 -16.75 9.63
CA MET A 1 -46.39 -16.66 9.03
C MET A 1 -45.35 -17.30 9.95
N PRO A 2 -44.33 -17.99 9.40
CA PRO A 2 -43.19 -18.50 10.16
C PRO A 2 -42.56 -17.45 11.09
N LYS A 3 -42.04 -17.87 12.27
CA LYS A 3 -41.40 -16.96 13.25
C LYS A 3 -40.27 -16.12 12.65
N ALA A 4 -39.48 -16.70 11.73
CA ALA A 4 -38.36 -16.02 11.08
C ALA A 4 -38.77 -14.72 10.35
N TRP A 5 -39.93 -14.72 9.69
CA TRP A 5 -40.42 -13.55 8.96
C TRP A 5 -40.77 -12.38 9.87
N ARG A 6 -41.17 -12.61 11.13
CA ARG A 6 -41.45 -11.52 12.07
C ARG A 6 -40.22 -10.67 12.36
N ASN A 7 -39.07 -11.31 12.55
CA ASN A 7 -37.82 -10.60 12.81
C ASN A 7 -37.38 -9.79 11.59
N ILE A 8 -37.54 -10.35 10.39
CA ILE A 8 -37.23 -9.67 9.12
C ILE A 8 -38.15 -8.47 8.90
N ILE A 9 -39.46 -8.61 9.17
CA ILE A 9 -40.41 -7.50 9.05
C ILE A 9 -40.02 -6.36 10.00
N ALA A 10 -39.71 -6.69 11.26
CA ALA A 10 -39.32 -5.68 12.25
C ALA A 10 -37.99 -5.00 11.90
N ALA A 11 -37.00 -5.74 11.38
CA ALA A 11 -35.69 -5.19 11.08
C ALA A 11 -35.61 -4.45 9.74
N ASP A 12 -36.31 -4.93 8.71
CA ASP A 12 -36.00 -4.59 7.32
C ASP A 12 -37.22 -4.26 6.45
N VAL A 13 -38.45 -4.26 7.01
CA VAL A 13 -39.67 -3.92 6.26
C VAL A 13 -40.43 -2.76 6.90
N ASP A 14 -40.80 -2.87 8.18
CA ASP A 14 -41.75 -1.94 8.79
C ASP A 14 -41.63 -1.72 10.31
N GLY A 15 -40.48 -2.01 10.92
CA GLY A 15 -40.26 -1.67 12.33
C GLY A 15 -39.91 -0.19 12.56
N GLN A 16 -40.07 0.26 13.81
CA GLN A 16 -39.74 1.63 14.22
C GLN A 16 -38.24 1.93 14.15
N THR A 17 -37.39 0.90 14.28
CA THR A 17 -35.93 0.99 14.13
C THR A 17 -35.46 0.24 12.89
N SER A 18 -36.33 0.09 11.89
CA SER A 18 -36.03 -0.70 10.70
C SER A 18 -35.12 0.05 9.73
N THR A 19 -34.39 -0.69 8.90
CA THR A 19 -33.53 -0.13 7.85
C THR A 19 -34.29 0.84 6.92
N PRO A 20 -35.49 0.51 6.39
CA PRO A 20 -36.26 1.44 5.58
C PRO A 20 -36.66 2.72 6.32
N TYR A 21 -36.99 2.62 7.61
CA TYR A 21 -37.31 3.79 8.43
C TYR A 21 -36.08 4.71 8.59
N ALA A 22 -34.91 4.13 8.89
CA ALA A 22 -33.66 4.90 8.99
C ALA A 22 -33.29 5.59 7.67
N ILE A 23 -33.47 4.90 6.54
CA ILE A 23 -33.25 5.47 5.19
C ILE A 23 -34.19 6.66 4.97
N ASP A 24 -35.48 6.50 5.26
CA ASP A 24 -36.45 7.59 5.13
C ASP A 24 -36.04 8.80 5.99
N GLN A 25 -35.65 8.60 7.25
CA GLN A 25 -35.22 9.70 8.12
C GLN A 25 -33.93 10.40 7.63
N SER A 26 -33.02 9.66 6.99
CA SER A 26 -31.73 10.20 6.54
C SER A 26 -31.86 11.18 5.36
N VAL A 27 -32.95 11.13 4.59
CA VAL A 27 -33.14 11.95 3.40
C VAL A 27 -34.54 12.60 3.42
N PRO A 28 -34.66 13.94 3.53
CA PRO A 28 -35.95 14.61 3.66
C PRO A 28 -36.96 14.29 2.54
N ASN A 29 -36.49 14.14 1.30
CA ASN A 29 -37.32 13.80 0.15
C ASN A 29 -37.89 12.37 0.24
N LEU A 30 -37.11 11.42 0.78
CA LEU A 30 -37.60 10.06 1.03
C LEU A 30 -38.60 10.06 2.19
N ASN A 31 -38.29 10.78 3.27
CA ASN A 31 -39.13 10.89 4.47
C ASN A 31 -40.54 11.41 4.16
N ARG A 32 -40.64 12.48 3.35
CA ARG A 32 -41.91 13.12 2.99
C ARG A 32 -42.93 12.13 2.43
N CYS A 33 -42.45 11.15 1.68
CA CYS A 33 -43.27 10.11 1.09
C CYS A 33 -43.13 8.77 1.82
N SER A 34 -42.27 8.62 2.84
CA SER A 34 -41.92 7.31 3.39
C SER A 34 -41.55 6.29 2.29
N ALA A 35 -40.75 6.76 1.33
CA ALA A 35 -40.50 6.06 0.08
C ALA A 35 -39.84 4.69 0.32
N ALA A 36 -38.86 4.60 1.21
CA ALA A 36 -38.17 3.36 1.50
C ALA A 36 -39.10 2.36 2.19
N ARG A 37 -39.90 2.77 3.17
CA ARG A 37 -40.88 1.86 3.79
C ARG A 37 -41.91 1.34 2.79
N ARG A 38 -42.43 2.17 1.89
CA ARG A 38 -43.37 1.73 0.85
C ARG A 38 -42.75 0.71 -0.09
N VAL A 39 -41.54 0.99 -0.58
CA VAL A 39 -40.79 0.07 -1.45
C VAL A 39 -40.53 -1.26 -0.74
N ALA A 40 -40.02 -1.22 0.50
CA ALA A 40 -39.74 -2.41 1.29
C ALA A 40 -40.99 -3.28 1.49
N ARG A 41 -42.13 -2.68 1.87
CA ARG A 41 -43.41 -3.39 2.03
C ARG A 41 -43.88 -4.01 0.72
N ALA A 42 -43.81 -3.29 -0.40
CA ALA A 42 -44.25 -3.80 -1.70
C ALA A 42 -43.41 -5.00 -2.15
N VAL A 43 -42.08 -4.91 -2.05
CA VAL A 43 -41.18 -6.01 -2.39
C VAL A 43 -41.43 -7.19 -1.45
N PHE A 44 -41.58 -6.95 -0.15
CA PHE A 44 -41.85 -8.01 0.83
C PHE A 44 -43.14 -8.77 0.51
N VAL A 45 -44.25 -8.05 0.34
CA VAL A 45 -45.56 -8.67 0.05
C VAL A 45 -45.51 -9.48 -1.26
N ALA A 46 -44.79 -8.98 -2.26
CA ALA A 46 -44.70 -9.65 -3.56
C ALA A 46 -43.77 -10.89 -3.56
N THR A 47 -42.80 -10.96 -2.66
CA THR A 47 -41.71 -11.96 -2.77
C THR A 47 -41.58 -12.91 -1.58
N ALA A 48 -42.11 -12.56 -0.40
CA ALA A 48 -41.97 -13.41 0.79
C ALA A 48 -42.64 -14.78 0.64
N ALA A 49 -43.72 -14.87 -0.14
CA ALA A 49 -44.42 -16.13 -0.41
C ALA A 49 -43.76 -16.99 -1.50
N THR A 50 -42.90 -16.40 -2.33
CA THR A 50 -42.20 -17.09 -3.43
C THR A 50 -40.78 -17.50 -3.05
N GLU A 51 -40.40 -17.36 -1.79
CA GLU A 51 -39.09 -17.76 -1.30
C GLU A 51 -38.86 -19.27 -1.51
N GLY A 52 -37.82 -19.61 -2.28
CA GLY A 52 -37.48 -20.98 -2.64
C GLY A 52 -37.96 -21.42 -4.03
N GLN A 53 -38.68 -20.57 -4.76
CA GLN A 53 -39.01 -20.79 -6.17
C GLN A 53 -37.86 -20.35 -7.11
N GLU A 54 -37.82 -20.87 -8.34
CA GLU A 54 -36.77 -20.56 -9.32
C GLU A 54 -36.82 -19.10 -9.83
N ASN A 55 -38.01 -18.50 -9.93
CA ASN A 55 -38.19 -17.12 -10.40
C ASN A 55 -38.36 -16.15 -9.21
N LEU A 56 -37.25 -15.81 -8.56
CA LEU A 56 -37.24 -14.86 -7.46
C LEU A 56 -37.32 -13.41 -7.95
N GLY A 57 -38.07 -12.61 -7.21
CA GLY A 57 -38.04 -11.15 -7.28
C GLY A 57 -38.97 -10.47 -8.28
N ILE A 58 -39.10 -9.18 -8.05
CA ILE A 58 -39.92 -8.27 -8.85
C ILE A 58 -39.04 -7.17 -9.43
N ASP A 59 -39.37 -6.73 -10.64
CA ASP A 59 -38.66 -5.65 -11.33
C ASP A 59 -39.10 -4.28 -10.84
N ASP A 60 -38.19 -3.31 -10.99
CA ASP A 60 -38.37 -1.91 -10.61
C ASP A 60 -39.70 -1.31 -11.08
N LYS A 61 -40.14 -1.61 -12.31
CA LYS A 61 -41.37 -1.04 -12.88
C LYS A 61 -42.61 -1.54 -12.12
N ARG A 62 -42.65 -2.82 -11.75
CA ARG A 62 -43.73 -3.38 -10.93
C ARG A 62 -43.71 -2.84 -9.51
N ILE A 63 -42.53 -2.64 -8.94
CA ILE A 63 -42.37 -1.98 -7.64
C ILE A 63 -43.00 -0.59 -7.71
N TYR A 64 -42.58 0.24 -8.68
CA TYR A 64 -43.06 1.61 -8.82
C TYR A 64 -44.57 1.68 -9.03
N LEU A 65 -45.14 0.79 -9.84
CA LEU A 65 -46.59 0.70 -10.04
C LEU A 65 -47.35 0.45 -8.74
N GLY A 66 -46.77 -0.30 -7.79
CA GLY A 66 -47.39 -0.61 -6.51
C GLY A 66 -47.24 0.47 -5.43
N VAL A 67 -46.30 1.42 -5.56
CA VAL A 67 -45.93 2.34 -4.46
C VAL A 67 -46.09 3.82 -4.77
N VAL A 68 -46.01 4.22 -6.04
CA VAL A 68 -46.03 5.63 -6.46
C VAL A 68 -47.46 6.12 -6.52
N GLN A 69 -47.75 7.24 -5.86
CA GLN A 69 -49.05 7.91 -5.89
C GLN A 69 -49.06 9.11 -6.85
N PRO A 70 -50.24 9.57 -7.32
CA PRO A 70 -50.34 10.77 -8.14
C PRO A 70 -49.67 11.98 -7.49
N GLY A 71 -48.88 12.73 -8.27
CA GLY A 71 -48.12 13.89 -7.80
C GLY A 71 -46.75 13.57 -7.20
N GLU A 72 -46.39 12.29 -7.02
CA GLU A 72 -45.08 11.87 -6.55
C GLU A 72 -44.11 11.58 -7.71
N LYS A 73 -42.82 11.80 -7.49
CA LYS A 73 -41.78 11.58 -8.51
C LYS A 73 -41.21 10.17 -8.39
N ILE A 74 -41.26 9.40 -9.48
CA ILE A 74 -40.74 8.02 -9.55
C ILE A 74 -39.26 7.94 -9.12
N ALA A 75 -38.45 8.94 -9.47
CA ALA A 75 -37.02 8.98 -9.13
C ALA A 75 -36.74 8.87 -7.61
N VAL A 76 -37.66 9.35 -6.76
CA VAL A 76 -37.54 9.26 -5.29
C VAL A 76 -37.61 7.79 -4.85
N PHE A 77 -38.49 7.00 -5.46
CA PHE A 77 -38.62 5.58 -5.16
C PHE A 77 -37.50 4.74 -5.76
N GLY A 78 -36.94 5.16 -6.90
CA GLY A 78 -35.73 4.54 -7.46
C GLY A 78 -34.50 4.75 -6.57
N ASP A 79 -34.33 5.96 -5.99
CA ASP A 79 -33.28 6.20 -5.00
C ASP A 79 -33.50 5.37 -3.72
N ALA A 80 -34.75 5.30 -3.24
CA ALA A 80 -35.11 4.47 -2.09
C ALA A 80 -34.78 2.98 -2.32
N LEU A 81 -35.15 2.44 -3.49
CA LEU A 81 -34.88 1.05 -3.85
C LEU A 81 -33.38 0.76 -3.91
N ARG A 82 -32.59 1.65 -4.53
CA ARG A 82 -31.14 1.51 -4.59
C ARG A 82 -30.51 1.50 -3.20
N ARG A 83 -30.95 2.39 -2.30
CA ARG A 83 -30.47 2.44 -0.91
C ARG A 83 -30.84 1.18 -0.14
N LEU A 84 -32.06 0.66 -0.31
CA LEU A 84 -32.51 -0.58 0.31
C LEU A 84 -31.70 -1.78 -0.17
N ALA A 85 -31.46 -1.90 -1.48
CA ALA A 85 -30.64 -2.97 -2.05
C ALA A 85 -29.22 -3.00 -1.45
N ASN A 86 -28.68 -1.83 -1.06
CA ASN A 86 -27.36 -1.72 -0.45
C ASN A 86 -27.36 -1.89 1.08
N GLN A 87 -28.42 -1.49 1.78
CA GLN A 87 -28.41 -1.38 3.26
C GLN A 87 -29.24 -2.44 3.98
N ALA A 88 -30.26 -3.01 3.34
CA ALA A 88 -31.10 -4.01 3.97
C ALA A 88 -30.34 -5.34 4.12
N LYS A 89 -30.56 -6.01 5.26
CA LYS A 89 -29.92 -7.27 5.65
C LYS A 89 -30.54 -8.48 4.94
N PHE A 90 -31.80 -8.42 4.56
CA PHE A 90 -32.57 -9.55 4.00
C PHE A 90 -33.14 -9.27 2.61
N MET A 91 -32.96 -8.06 2.08
CA MET A 91 -33.27 -7.75 0.68
C MET A 91 -32.07 -8.11 -0.19
N HIS A 92 -32.35 -8.80 -1.29
CA HIS A 92 -31.39 -9.15 -2.32
C HIS A 92 -31.79 -8.47 -3.62
N SER A 93 -30.80 -8.18 -4.46
CA SER A 93 -31.01 -7.59 -5.77
C SER A 93 -30.08 -8.24 -6.78
N ASP A 94 -30.63 -8.66 -7.91
CA ASP A 94 -29.86 -9.22 -9.02
C ASP A 94 -30.52 -8.89 -10.35
N LEU A 95 -29.73 -8.50 -11.36
CA LEU A 95 -30.18 -8.18 -12.73
C LEU A 95 -31.44 -7.29 -12.81
N GLY A 96 -31.60 -6.32 -11.90
CA GLY A 96 -32.75 -5.42 -11.87
C GLY A 96 -34.03 -6.03 -11.27
N ARG A 97 -33.89 -7.14 -10.53
CA ARG A 97 -34.95 -7.75 -9.72
C ARG A 97 -34.59 -7.67 -8.26
N CYS A 98 -35.57 -7.40 -7.40
CA CYS A 98 -35.39 -7.35 -5.95
C CYS A 98 -36.33 -8.34 -5.26
N TRP A 99 -35.84 -9.00 -4.20
CA TRP A 99 -36.64 -9.92 -3.37
C TRP A 99 -36.18 -9.94 -1.92
N TYR A 100 -37.06 -10.40 -1.02
CA TYR A 100 -36.68 -10.75 0.34
C TYR A 100 -36.43 -12.25 0.47
N SER A 101 -35.41 -12.60 1.23
CA SER A 101 -35.16 -13.98 1.69
C SER A 101 -34.79 -13.98 3.17
N ARG A 102 -35.02 -15.10 3.84
CA ARG A 102 -34.53 -15.39 5.18
C ARG A 102 -33.01 -15.50 5.25
N ALA A 103 -32.35 -15.84 4.13
CA ALA A 103 -30.91 -15.77 4.04
C ALA A 103 -30.45 -14.31 4.05
N SER A 104 -29.43 -14.00 4.86
CA SER A 104 -28.84 -12.67 4.91
C SER A 104 -28.13 -12.33 3.59
N ASN A 105 -28.22 -11.08 3.16
CA ASN A 105 -27.48 -10.53 2.04
C ASN A 105 -25.97 -10.54 2.36
N LEU A 106 -25.20 -11.28 1.57
CA LEU A 106 -23.76 -11.43 1.76
C LEU A 106 -23.00 -10.10 1.64
N ASN A 107 -23.41 -9.21 0.72
CA ASN A 107 -22.77 -7.91 0.57
C ASN A 107 -22.95 -7.08 1.85
N ARG A 108 -24.16 -7.10 2.42
CA ARG A 108 -24.45 -6.38 3.66
C ARG A 108 -23.66 -6.98 4.83
N MET A 109 -23.57 -8.31 4.90
CA MET A 109 -22.76 -9.01 5.90
C MET A 109 -21.28 -8.63 5.79
N ALA A 110 -20.75 -8.52 4.57
CA ALA A 110 -19.36 -8.10 4.36
C ALA A 110 -19.13 -6.66 4.85
N MET A 111 -20.03 -5.73 4.54
CA MET A 111 -19.95 -4.35 5.03
C MET A 111 -20.04 -4.27 6.57
N ASP A 112 -20.96 -5.01 7.19
CA ASP A 112 -21.07 -5.06 8.65
C ASP A 112 -19.80 -5.62 9.31
N ARG A 113 -19.22 -6.67 8.73
CA ARG A 113 -17.96 -7.24 9.24
C ARG A 113 -16.78 -6.30 9.03
N ALA A 114 -16.70 -5.62 7.89
CA ALA A 114 -15.64 -4.64 7.62
C ALA A 114 -15.67 -3.49 8.64
N GLY A 115 -16.86 -2.96 8.96
CA GLY A 115 -17.02 -1.90 9.95
C GLY A 115 -16.81 -2.34 11.42
N GLN A 116 -16.68 -3.64 11.68
CA GLN A 116 -16.36 -4.20 13.00
C GLN A 116 -14.86 -4.52 13.15
N LEU A 117 -14.06 -4.33 12.11
CA LEU A 117 -12.62 -4.57 12.18
C LEU A 117 -11.93 -3.46 12.95
N GLU A 118 -11.08 -3.85 13.89
CA GLU A 118 -10.13 -2.95 14.55
C GLU A 118 -9.14 -2.39 13.52
N GLU A 119 -8.92 -1.07 13.54
CA GLU A 119 -8.01 -0.39 12.62
C GLU A 119 -6.60 -1.01 12.68
N SER A 120 -6.09 -1.28 13.88
CA SER A 120 -4.78 -1.91 14.10
C SER A 120 -4.62 -3.26 13.38
N ARG A 121 -5.71 -4.04 13.29
CA ARG A 121 -5.72 -5.32 12.57
C ARG A 121 -5.65 -5.10 11.06
N VAL A 122 -6.34 -4.09 10.54
CA VAL A 122 -6.30 -3.73 9.12
C VAL A 122 -4.90 -3.28 8.73
N LEU A 123 -4.27 -2.42 9.52
CA LEU A 123 -2.88 -1.95 9.27
C LEU A 123 -1.87 -3.10 9.27
N MET A 124 -1.99 -4.03 10.22
CA MET A 124 -1.12 -5.21 10.29
C MET A 124 -1.23 -6.09 9.03
N GLU A 125 -2.45 -6.32 8.53
CA GLU A 125 -2.66 -7.11 7.32
C GLU A 125 -2.17 -6.38 6.05
N ILE A 126 -2.24 -5.03 6.03
CA ILE A 126 -1.61 -4.23 4.97
C ILE A 126 -0.09 -4.44 4.98
N ASP A 127 0.56 -4.28 6.13
CA ASP A 127 2.02 -4.43 6.23
C ASP A 127 2.49 -5.85 5.86
N LYS A 128 1.69 -6.86 6.23
CA LYS A 128 1.92 -8.25 5.80
C LYS A 128 1.80 -8.40 4.29
N MET A 129 0.76 -7.84 3.67
CA MET A 129 0.57 -7.91 2.22
C MET A 129 1.69 -7.17 1.47
N VAL A 130 2.12 -6.01 1.96
CA VAL A 130 3.27 -5.28 1.38
C VAL A 130 4.53 -6.14 1.47
N SER A 131 4.75 -6.80 2.60
CA SER A 131 5.89 -7.71 2.79
C SER A 131 5.88 -8.87 1.79
N GLU A 132 4.72 -9.45 1.51
CA GLU A 132 4.55 -10.51 0.51
C GLU A 132 4.82 -9.99 -0.92
N VAL A 133 4.22 -8.86 -1.29
CA VAL A 133 4.41 -8.23 -2.61
C VAL A 133 5.88 -7.90 -2.86
N VAL A 134 6.54 -7.31 -1.87
CA VAL A 134 7.96 -6.90 -1.97
C VAL A 134 8.90 -8.11 -2.05
N ARG A 135 8.58 -9.22 -1.37
CA ARG A 135 9.36 -10.47 -1.44
C ARG A 135 9.28 -11.14 -2.81
N CYS A 136 8.14 -11.07 -3.46
CA CYS A 136 7.88 -11.71 -4.76
C CYS A 136 8.29 -10.86 -5.97
N THR A 137 8.78 -9.63 -5.76
CA THR A 137 9.12 -8.69 -6.82
C THR A 137 10.64 -8.61 -7.04
N ASP A 138 11.04 -8.26 -8.27
CA ASP A 138 12.43 -7.90 -8.58
C ASP A 138 12.92 -6.75 -7.66
N ARG A 139 14.08 -6.96 -7.03
CA ARG A 139 14.68 -6.03 -6.08
C ARG A 139 15.50 -4.93 -6.76
N GLY A 140 15.71 -5.02 -8.07
CA GLY A 140 16.53 -4.04 -8.80
C GLY A 140 17.95 -3.98 -8.24
N HIS A 141 18.44 -2.78 -7.96
CA HIS A 141 19.79 -2.57 -7.41
C HIS A 141 19.86 -2.62 -5.87
N PHE A 142 18.79 -2.96 -5.16
CA PHE A 142 18.83 -3.05 -3.69
C PHE A 142 19.46 -4.38 -3.23
N ALA A 143 20.49 -4.28 -2.39
CA ALA A 143 21.15 -5.45 -1.81
C ALA A 143 20.26 -6.14 -0.78
N VAL A 144 19.60 -5.34 0.08
CA VAL A 144 18.70 -5.83 1.11
C VAL A 144 17.45 -4.97 1.16
N VAL A 145 16.32 -5.58 1.50
CA VAL A 145 15.04 -4.89 1.65
C VAL A 145 14.48 -5.20 3.02
N GLN A 146 14.22 -4.16 3.80
CA GLN A 146 13.53 -4.24 5.09
C GLN A 146 12.11 -3.72 4.89
N VAL A 147 11.10 -4.48 5.28
CA VAL A 147 9.69 -4.08 5.15
C VAL A 147 9.08 -3.95 6.53
N ALA A 148 8.36 -2.86 6.75
CA ALA A 148 7.65 -2.52 7.98
C ALA A 148 8.46 -2.84 9.25
N PRO A 149 9.67 -2.25 9.43
CA PRO A 149 10.39 -2.39 10.69
C PRO A 149 9.52 -1.85 11.84
N GLY A 150 9.50 -2.54 12.97
CA GLY A 150 8.78 -2.08 14.17
C GLY A 150 9.56 -1.03 14.95
N SER A 151 10.88 -0.95 14.73
CA SER A 151 11.76 0.07 15.28
C SER A 151 13.06 0.19 14.49
N SER A 152 13.86 1.22 14.77
CA SER A 152 15.18 1.41 14.17
C SER A 152 16.18 0.28 14.44
N SER A 153 15.98 -0.55 15.49
CA SER A 153 16.84 -1.72 15.73
C SER A 153 16.63 -2.86 14.72
N ASP A 154 15.46 -2.91 14.09
CA ASP A 154 15.11 -3.95 13.11
C ASP A 154 15.79 -3.73 11.75
N VAL A 155 16.44 -2.57 11.57
CA VAL A 155 17.22 -2.23 10.37
C VAL A 155 18.71 -2.44 10.69
N PRO A 156 19.34 -3.52 10.19
CA PRO A 156 20.75 -3.80 10.43
C PRO A 156 21.65 -2.65 9.95
N ASP A 157 22.72 -2.39 10.71
CA ASP A 157 23.74 -1.39 10.38
C ASP A 157 25.01 -2.12 9.94
N GLU A 158 25.07 -2.45 8.65
CA GLU A 158 26.15 -3.25 8.07
C GLU A 158 26.59 -2.68 6.72
N PRO A 159 27.90 -2.76 6.38
CA PRO A 159 28.38 -2.40 5.06
C PRO A 159 27.97 -3.51 4.08
N GLY A 160 27.11 -3.21 3.12
CA GLY A 160 26.55 -4.27 2.25
C GLY A 160 25.90 -3.79 0.96
N GLY A 161 26.03 -2.50 0.63
CA GLY A 161 25.30 -1.87 -0.47
C GLY A 161 23.95 -1.29 -0.01
N VAL A 162 23.21 -0.76 -0.98
CA VAL A 162 22.01 0.04 -0.69
C VAL A 162 20.85 -0.83 -0.22
N ARG A 163 20.25 -0.40 0.90
CA ARG A 163 19.14 -1.02 1.59
C ARG A 163 17.87 -0.19 1.38
N ALA A 164 16.85 -0.81 0.81
CA ALA A 164 15.52 -0.23 0.77
C ALA A 164 14.78 -0.54 2.08
N VAL A 165 14.30 0.50 2.75
CA VAL A 165 13.43 0.41 3.93
C VAL A 165 12.03 0.84 3.50
N VAL A 166 11.12 -0.12 3.39
CA VAL A 166 9.70 0.13 3.12
C VAL A 166 9.02 0.34 4.47
N LEU A 167 8.56 1.56 4.76
CA LEU A 167 7.91 1.86 6.03
C LEU A 167 6.53 1.22 6.13
N SER A 168 6.11 0.96 7.36
CA SER A 168 4.76 0.55 7.70
C SER A 168 3.74 1.59 7.23
N VAL A 169 2.54 1.11 6.88
CA VAL A 169 1.40 1.97 6.52
C VAL A 169 1.04 3.00 7.60
N ALA A 170 1.36 2.71 8.87
CA ALA A 170 1.14 3.63 9.99
C ALA A 170 1.98 4.92 9.87
N HIS A 171 3.13 4.86 9.20
CA HIS A 171 4.03 5.98 9.00
C HIS A 171 3.88 6.56 7.59
N ALA A 172 2.72 7.14 7.30
CA ALA A 172 2.44 7.74 6.01
C ALA A 172 3.11 9.12 5.84
N HIS A 173 3.42 9.48 4.60
CA HIS A 173 4.01 10.76 4.23
C HIS A 173 3.02 11.62 3.45
N THR A 174 3.11 12.94 3.62
CA THR A 174 2.44 13.92 2.78
C THR A 174 3.53 14.74 2.11
N GLY A 175 3.64 14.67 0.78
CA GLY A 175 4.79 15.13 -0.01
C GLY A 175 5.21 16.62 0.07
N ARG A 176 4.67 17.42 1.01
CA ARG A 176 5.09 18.80 1.29
C ARG A 176 5.47 19.04 2.75
N SER A 177 5.41 18.02 3.61
CA SER A 177 5.60 18.17 5.06
C SER A 177 6.79 17.37 5.57
N ASP A 178 7.80 18.11 6.04
CA ASP A 178 8.99 17.58 6.69
C ASP A 178 8.73 17.10 8.14
N SER A 179 7.52 17.33 8.65
CA SER A 179 7.07 16.97 10.00
C SER A 179 6.05 15.84 10.03
N SER A 180 5.96 15.04 8.97
CA SER A 180 5.08 13.87 8.91
C SER A 180 5.58 12.72 9.82
N ALA A 181 4.68 11.81 10.19
CA ALA A 181 5.01 10.60 10.97
C ALA A 181 6.12 9.79 10.28
N ALA A 182 6.04 9.67 8.95
CA ALA A 182 7.10 9.11 8.13
C ALA A 182 8.47 9.77 8.35
N MET A 183 8.56 11.09 8.29
CA MET A 183 9.84 11.79 8.41
C MET A 183 10.45 11.64 9.80
N THR A 184 9.62 11.51 10.84
CA THR A 184 10.08 11.23 12.21
C THR A 184 10.72 9.85 12.28
N GLU A 185 10.04 8.84 11.74
CA GLU A 185 10.55 7.46 11.69
C GLU A 185 11.82 7.34 10.82
N ILE A 186 11.85 8.02 9.68
CA ILE A 186 13.03 8.06 8.80
C ILE A 186 14.22 8.66 9.53
N LYS A 187 14.03 9.76 10.25
CA LYS A 187 15.10 10.41 11.03
C LYS A 187 15.60 9.49 12.13
N ASP A 188 14.71 8.79 12.83
CA ASP A 188 15.10 7.81 13.85
C ASP A 188 15.92 6.66 13.25
N ILE A 189 15.40 6.01 12.20
CA ILE A 189 16.10 4.91 11.51
C ILE A 189 17.44 5.38 10.94
N LEU A 190 17.52 6.58 10.38
CA LEU A 190 18.76 7.09 9.78
C LEU A 190 19.83 7.37 10.83
N LEU A 191 19.45 7.94 11.98
CA LEU A 191 20.38 8.38 13.01
C LEU A 191 20.73 7.26 14.00
N GLN A 192 19.81 6.33 14.23
CA GLN A 192 19.89 5.34 15.29
C GLN A 192 19.67 3.90 14.77
N ARG A 193 20.23 2.96 15.52
CA ARG A 193 19.90 1.53 15.48
C ARG A 193 19.56 1.14 16.92
N GLY A 194 18.29 1.28 17.30
CA GLY A 194 17.90 1.23 18.70
C GLY A 194 18.62 2.35 19.46
N ASN A 195 19.43 2.01 20.47
CA ASN A 195 20.12 3.02 21.28
C ASN A 195 21.53 3.38 20.77
N VAL A 196 21.98 2.82 19.64
CA VAL A 196 23.34 3.04 19.10
C VAL A 196 23.28 3.97 17.88
N PRO A 197 24.13 5.01 17.78
CA PRO A 197 24.21 5.83 16.59
C PRO A 197 24.57 5.02 15.35
N ARG A 198 23.81 5.19 14.27
CA ARG A 198 24.02 4.47 13.00
C ARG A 198 25.26 4.99 12.27
N ALA A 199 26.09 4.06 11.80
CA ALA A 199 27.27 4.36 10.99
C ALA A 199 26.94 4.43 9.50
N TYR A 200 26.28 3.43 8.90
CA TYR A 200 26.16 3.28 7.45
C TYR A 200 24.96 4.02 6.84
N ARG A 201 24.89 5.34 7.07
CA ARG A 201 23.74 6.19 6.73
C ARG A 201 23.53 6.33 5.23
N ASN A 202 24.60 6.32 4.43
CA ASN A 202 24.53 6.47 2.98
C ASN A 202 23.95 5.25 2.25
N THR A 203 23.72 4.15 2.98
CA THR A 203 23.13 2.93 2.40
C THR A 203 21.61 2.94 2.44
N LEU A 204 20.97 3.85 3.18
CA LEU A 204 19.53 3.79 3.45
C LEU A 204 18.72 4.58 2.42
N VAL A 205 17.71 3.91 1.87
CA VAL A 205 16.67 4.50 1.03
C VAL A 205 15.32 4.15 1.62
N PHE A 206 14.40 5.10 1.66
CA PHE A 206 13.09 4.93 2.27
C PHE A 206 11.97 4.95 1.23
N LEU A 207 11.05 3.99 1.35
CA LEU A 207 9.82 3.91 0.56
C LEU A 207 8.62 4.06 1.47
N VAL A 208 7.74 5.00 1.15
CA VAL A 208 6.67 5.43 2.06
C VAL A 208 5.33 5.53 1.34
N ALA A 209 4.26 5.19 2.05
CA ALA A 209 2.90 5.36 1.61
C ALA A 209 2.48 6.85 1.58
N ASP A 210 1.72 7.26 0.56
CA ASP A 210 1.06 8.57 0.48
C ASP A 210 -0.16 8.57 1.40
N SER A 211 -0.15 9.45 2.40
CA SER A 211 -1.25 9.68 3.34
C SER A 211 -2.63 9.78 2.67
N ARG A 212 -2.73 10.32 1.46
CA ARG A 212 -4.01 10.49 0.73
C ARG A 212 -4.59 9.17 0.21
N GLN A 213 -3.76 8.15 0.05
CA GLN A 213 -4.16 6.84 -0.47
C GLN A 213 -4.41 5.82 0.65
N VAL A 214 -3.86 6.07 1.84
CA VAL A 214 -3.95 5.15 2.98
C VAL A 214 -5.38 4.88 3.39
N ASP A 215 -6.25 5.89 3.53
CA ASP A 215 -7.64 5.69 3.95
C ASP A 215 -8.38 4.75 2.98
N THR A 216 -8.25 5.00 1.66
CA THR A 216 -8.88 4.17 0.64
C THR A 216 -8.32 2.75 0.59
N LEU A 217 -7.06 2.56 0.98
CA LEU A 217 -6.42 1.24 1.06
C LEU A 217 -6.91 0.48 2.30
N GLN A 218 -7.09 1.17 3.43
CA GLN A 218 -7.66 0.59 4.64
C GLN A 218 -9.09 0.11 4.41
N ASP A 219 -9.92 0.93 3.77
CA ASP A 219 -11.29 0.55 3.39
C ASP A 219 -11.28 -0.70 2.50
N ALA A 220 -10.44 -0.71 1.45
CA ALA A 220 -10.33 -1.84 0.53
C ALA A 220 -9.85 -3.12 1.26
N MET A 221 -8.88 -3.00 2.16
CA MET A 221 -8.40 -4.12 2.97
C MET A 221 -9.48 -4.64 3.92
N GLY A 222 -10.24 -3.75 4.56
CA GLY A 222 -11.36 -4.11 5.42
C GLY A 222 -12.40 -4.95 4.69
N ILE A 223 -12.72 -4.60 3.44
CA ILE A 223 -13.62 -5.37 2.58
C ILE A 223 -13.06 -6.76 2.26
N VAL A 224 -11.77 -6.88 1.92
CA VAL A 224 -11.11 -8.18 1.69
C VAL A 224 -11.19 -9.07 2.92
N LEU A 225 -10.82 -8.54 4.09
CA LEU A 225 -10.84 -9.27 5.35
C LEU A 225 -12.25 -9.71 5.73
N ALA A 226 -13.24 -8.86 5.46
CA ALA A 226 -14.64 -9.19 5.69
C ALA A 226 -15.09 -10.35 4.80
N TRP A 227 -14.85 -10.30 3.48
CA TRP A 227 -15.21 -11.40 2.58
C TRP A 227 -14.47 -12.70 2.92
N ALA A 228 -13.17 -12.62 3.20
CA ALA A 228 -12.37 -13.77 3.63
C ALA A 228 -12.92 -14.40 4.92
N SER A 229 -13.43 -13.58 5.85
CA SER A 229 -14.06 -14.09 7.07
C SER A 229 -15.40 -14.79 6.81
N ILE A 230 -16.18 -14.34 5.82
CA ILE A 230 -17.45 -14.97 5.42
C ILE A 230 -17.17 -16.33 4.82
N VAL A 231 -16.19 -16.43 3.91
CA VAL A 231 -15.75 -17.71 3.33
C VAL A 231 -15.28 -18.66 4.42
N ARG A 232 -14.50 -18.16 5.39
CA ARG A 232 -14.03 -18.96 6.53
C ARG A 232 -15.17 -19.47 7.42
N ASP A 233 -16.24 -18.69 7.57
CA ASP A 233 -17.42 -19.02 8.37
C ASP A 233 -18.51 -19.76 7.57
N ALA A 234 -18.23 -20.24 6.35
CA ALA A 234 -19.25 -20.76 5.45
C ALA A 234 -20.13 -21.87 6.07
N GLU A 235 -19.52 -22.81 6.79
CA GLU A 235 -20.25 -23.90 7.50
C GLU A 235 -21.11 -23.35 8.64
N ARG A 236 -20.56 -22.42 9.43
CA ARG A 236 -21.26 -21.80 10.57
C ARG A 236 -22.46 -20.96 10.13
N LEU A 237 -22.38 -20.39 8.94
CA LEU A 237 -23.41 -19.57 8.32
C LEU A 237 -24.41 -20.39 7.47
N ASP A 238 -24.20 -21.70 7.33
CA ASP A 238 -25.00 -22.58 6.47
C ASP A 238 -25.12 -22.04 5.03
N LEU A 239 -24.00 -21.56 4.48
CA LEU A 239 -23.97 -20.98 3.14
C LEU A 239 -24.17 -22.05 2.06
N ARG A 240 -24.95 -21.72 1.04
CA ARG A 240 -25.12 -22.58 -0.14
C ARG A 240 -23.85 -22.57 -0.97
N ALA A 241 -23.65 -23.60 -1.80
CA ALA A 241 -22.51 -23.65 -2.72
C ALA A 241 -22.39 -22.41 -3.62
N SER A 242 -23.52 -21.86 -4.09
CA SER A 242 -23.56 -20.61 -4.87
C SER A 242 -23.06 -19.40 -4.07
N ASP A 243 -23.40 -19.33 -2.78
CA ASP A 243 -23.04 -18.23 -1.88
C ASP A 243 -21.55 -18.27 -1.52
N VAL A 244 -21.01 -19.47 -1.32
CA VAL A 244 -19.57 -19.69 -1.14
C VAL A 244 -18.78 -19.31 -2.39
N ALA A 245 -19.26 -19.71 -3.58
CA ALA A 245 -18.63 -19.34 -4.84
C ALA A 245 -18.64 -17.81 -5.03
N LEU A 246 -19.77 -17.15 -4.78
CA LEU A 246 -19.87 -15.69 -4.82
C LEU A 246 -18.89 -15.03 -3.84
N ALA A 247 -18.87 -15.45 -2.57
CA ALA A 247 -18.00 -14.87 -1.56
C ALA A 247 -16.51 -15.08 -1.90
N THR A 248 -16.15 -16.21 -2.51
CA THR A 248 -14.79 -16.50 -2.97
C THR A 248 -14.39 -15.59 -4.12
N THR A 249 -15.25 -15.43 -5.14
CA THR A 249 -15.03 -14.49 -6.24
C THR A 249 -14.89 -13.06 -5.74
N ARG A 250 -15.77 -12.62 -4.83
CA ARG A 250 -15.69 -11.28 -4.22
C ARG A 250 -14.42 -11.06 -3.42
N THR A 251 -13.93 -12.09 -2.72
CA THR A 251 -12.65 -12.03 -2.00
C THR A 251 -11.50 -11.81 -2.99
N ALA A 252 -11.49 -12.51 -4.11
CA ALA A 252 -10.46 -12.38 -5.14
C ALA A 252 -10.49 -10.98 -5.80
N GLU A 253 -11.66 -10.51 -6.25
CA GLU A 253 -11.85 -9.17 -6.84
C GLU A 253 -11.41 -8.05 -5.89
N ALA A 254 -11.79 -8.15 -4.61
CA ALA A 254 -11.38 -7.20 -3.60
C ALA A 254 -9.85 -7.25 -3.37
N GLY A 255 -9.26 -8.45 -3.43
CA GLY A 255 -7.80 -8.64 -3.33
C GLY A 255 -7.04 -7.96 -4.47
N GLU A 256 -7.51 -8.07 -5.71
CA GLU A 256 -6.93 -7.36 -6.87
C GLU A 256 -7.00 -5.84 -6.71
N THR A 257 -8.11 -5.35 -6.15
CA THR A 257 -8.28 -3.92 -5.83
C THR A 257 -7.24 -3.46 -4.81
N VAL A 258 -7.05 -4.21 -3.73
CA VAL A 258 -6.02 -3.92 -2.71
C VAL A 258 -4.63 -3.93 -3.31
N GLN A 259 -4.28 -4.91 -4.15
CA GLN A 259 -2.96 -4.96 -4.80
C GLN A 259 -2.70 -3.71 -5.66
N THR A 260 -3.71 -3.23 -6.38
CA THR A 260 -3.62 -2.00 -7.19
C THR A 260 -3.40 -0.79 -6.30
N ARG A 261 -4.22 -0.63 -5.25
CA ARG A 261 -4.11 0.47 -4.28
C ARG A 261 -2.78 0.47 -3.53
N LEU A 262 -2.24 -0.71 -3.21
CA LEU A 262 -0.96 -0.86 -2.54
C LEU A 262 0.19 -0.33 -3.43
N LYS A 263 0.19 -0.65 -4.72
CA LYS A 263 1.18 -0.09 -5.67
C LYS A 263 1.05 1.43 -5.82
N GLU A 264 -0.17 1.96 -5.78
CA GLU A 264 -0.44 3.40 -5.83
C GLU A 264 -0.01 4.12 -4.54
N ALA A 265 -0.21 3.48 -3.38
CA ALA A 265 0.06 4.05 -2.07
C ALA A 265 1.56 4.25 -1.82
N TRP A 266 2.40 3.23 -2.01
CA TRP A 266 3.87 3.30 -1.76
C TRP A 266 4.63 4.06 -2.84
N CYS A 267 4.33 5.34 -2.99
CA CYS A 267 4.84 6.17 -4.08
C CYS A 267 5.84 7.24 -3.67
N HIS A 268 6.15 7.41 -2.38
CA HIS A 268 7.17 8.35 -1.93
C HIS A 268 8.50 7.64 -1.76
N LEU A 269 9.53 8.17 -2.43
CA LEU A 269 10.92 7.74 -2.34
C LEU A 269 11.70 8.85 -1.65
N ILE A 270 12.32 8.52 -0.52
CA ILE A 270 13.04 9.48 0.31
C ILE A 270 14.48 9.00 0.48
N THR A 271 15.44 9.86 0.18
CA THR A 271 16.87 9.56 0.30
C THR A 271 17.60 10.63 1.10
N PRO A 272 18.47 10.25 2.04
CA PRO A 272 19.35 11.20 2.70
C PRO A 272 20.40 11.71 1.71
N TYR A 273 20.70 13.00 1.76
CA TYR A 273 21.83 13.58 1.04
C TYR A 273 22.45 14.70 1.87
N GLN A 274 23.67 15.08 1.52
CA GLN A 274 24.41 16.13 2.19
C GLN A 274 25.29 16.86 1.17
N GLU A 275 25.25 18.20 1.16
CA GLU A 275 26.01 19.00 0.18
C GLU A 275 27.52 19.01 0.48
N SER A 276 27.87 19.08 1.77
CA SER A 276 29.26 19.11 2.22
C SER A 276 29.41 18.41 3.59
N PRO A 277 30.60 17.92 3.96
CA PRO A 277 30.80 17.24 5.25
C PRO A 277 30.36 18.04 6.50
N GLN A 278 30.30 19.36 6.39
CA GLN A 278 29.92 20.28 7.47
C GLN A 278 28.42 20.64 7.47
N SER A 279 27.67 20.36 6.39
CA SER A 279 26.23 20.65 6.34
C SER A 279 25.42 19.57 7.05
N ASP A 280 24.25 19.94 7.57
CA ASP A 280 23.30 18.96 8.10
C ASP A 280 22.79 18.00 7.01
N VAL A 281 22.41 16.80 7.41
CA VAL A 281 21.80 15.82 6.49
C VAL A 281 20.40 16.28 6.11
N GLN A 282 20.16 16.37 4.81
CA GLN A 282 18.88 16.74 4.22
C GLN A 282 18.23 15.52 3.56
N PHE A 283 16.96 15.65 3.20
CA PHE A 283 16.18 14.58 2.57
C PHE A 283 15.66 15.04 1.22
N ALA A 284 15.96 14.28 0.18
CA ALA A 284 15.34 14.45 -1.12
C ALA A 284 14.09 13.56 -1.18
N SER A 285 12.95 14.14 -1.52
CA SER A 285 11.67 13.43 -1.68
C SER A 285 11.25 13.45 -3.13
N SER A 286 11.01 12.28 -3.71
CA SER A 286 10.50 12.14 -5.07
C SER A 286 9.33 11.17 -5.11
N ARG A 287 8.47 11.30 -6.14
CA ARG A 287 7.33 10.41 -6.35
C ARG A 287 7.64 9.41 -7.46
N ILE A 288 7.29 8.14 -7.23
CA ILE A 288 7.47 7.05 -8.20
C ILE A 288 6.13 6.62 -8.84
N PRO A 289 6.08 6.35 -10.17
CA PRO A 289 4.85 5.98 -10.88
C PRO A 289 4.41 4.54 -10.61
N SER A 290 3.12 4.19 -10.77
CA SER A 290 2.54 2.89 -10.36
C SER A 290 2.61 1.72 -11.35
N GLN A 291 3.31 1.87 -12.49
CA GLN A 291 3.29 0.90 -13.59
C GLN A 291 4.09 -0.39 -13.30
N ASP A 292 5.25 -0.28 -12.65
CA ASP A 292 6.15 -1.40 -12.35
C ASP A 292 6.07 -1.81 -10.86
N GLY A 293 6.70 -2.94 -10.50
CA GLY A 293 6.87 -3.36 -9.12
C GLY A 293 7.59 -2.31 -8.26
N ILE A 294 7.19 -2.20 -6.98
CA ILE A 294 7.54 -1.09 -6.08
C ILE A 294 9.05 -0.83 -6.00
N LEU A 295 9.85 -1.89 -5.87
CA LEU A 295 11.31 -1.79 -5.78
C LEU A 295 11.97 -1.48 -7.12
N SER A 296 11.54 -2.13 -8.21
CA SER A 296 12.13 -1.91 -9.53
C SER A 296 11.99 -0.45 -9.98
N ARG A 297 10.81 0.16 -9.81
CA ARG A 297 10.60 1.58 -10.11
C ARG A 297 11.41 2.51 -9.20
N ALA A 298 11.56 2.17 -7.93
CA ALA A 298 12.35 2.95 -6.98
C ALA A 298 13.82 2.93 -7.39
N SER A 299 14.33 1.75 -7.71
CA SER A 299 15.67 1.57 -8.26
C SER A 299 15.89 2.39 -9.54
N LYS A 300 14.98 2.31 -10.52
CA LYS A 300 15.06 3.11 -11.76
C LYS A 300 15.07 4.62 -11.48
N LYS A 301 14.23 5.08 -10.54
CA LYS A 301 14.16 6.50 -10.16
C LYS A 301 15.44 6.97 -9.49
N LEU A 302 16.01 6.19 -8.57
CA LEU A 302 17.29 6.52 -7.92
C LEU A 302 18.44 6.64 -8.92
N VAL A 303 18.48 5.74 -9.92
CA VAL A 303 19.50 5.79 -10.98
C VAL A 303 19.30 7.02 -11.86
N SER A 304 18.05 7.33 -12.21
CA SER A 304 17.72 8.53 -13.01
C SER A 304 18.04 9.84 -12.29
N ASP A 305 17.86 9.89 -10.97
CA ASP A 305 18.14 11.07 -10.14
C ASP A 305 19.60 11.13 -9.67
N GLU A 306 20.44 10.19 -10.12
CA GLU A 306 21.84 10.00 -9.70
C GLU A 306 22.05 9.81 -8.19
N ALA A 307 20.98 9.53 -7.43
CA ALA A 307 21.05 9.21 -6.01
C ALA A 307 21.64 7.81 -5.74
N LEU A 308 21.57 6.92 -6.74
CA LEU A 308 22.23 5.62 -6.74
C LEU A 308 23.02 5.47 -8.03
N LEU A 309 24.32 5.15 -7.92
CA LEU A 309 25.17 4.89 -9.08
C LEU A 309 25.49 3.39 -9.15
N PRO A 310 24.85 2.64 -10.07
CA PRO A 310 25.15 1.22 -10.25
C PRO A 310 26.61 0.99 -10.67
N GLU A 311 27.13 1.91 -11.49
CA GLU A 311 28.51 1.97 -11.89
C GLU A 311 28.99 3.43 -11.77
N ILE A 312 30.20 3.61 -11.25
CA ILE A 312 30.86 4.91 -11.18
C ILE A 312 32.17 4.85 -11.96
N GLY A 313 32.40 5.80 -12.87
CA GLY A 313 33.66 5.89 -13.62
C GLY A 313 34.81 6.45 -12.77
N PRO A 314 36.08 6.16 -13.12
CA PRO A 314 37.24 6.56 -12.31
C PRO A 314 37.36 8.08 -12.18
N GLU A 315 37.11 8.82 -13.26
CA GLU A 315 37.16 10.28 -13.26
C GLU A 315 36.10 10.92 -12.35
N ARG A 316 34.85 10.41 -12.42
CA ARG A 316 33.76 10.89 -11.56
C ARG A 316 34.04 10.60 -10.09
N LEU A 317 34.51 9.38 -9.79
CA LEU A 317 34.89 9.00 -8.44
C LEU A 317 36.03 9.89 -7.92
N ASN A 318 37.07 10.12 -8.72
CA ASN A 318 38.19 10.95 -8.30
C ASN A 318 37.75 12.39 -8.01
N ARG A 319 36.89 12.96 -8.87
CA ARG A 319 36.34 14.30 -8.68
C ARG A 319 35.52 14.44 -7.38
N GLU A 320 34.75 13.43 -6.99
CA GLU A 320 34.00 13.47 -5.72
C GLU A 320 34.91 13.32 -4.50
N LEU A 321 35.94 12.48 -4.60
CA LEU A 321 36.93 12.30 -3.56
C LEU A 321 37.84 13.55 -3.40
N ASP A 322 38.14 14.25 -4.50
CA ASP A 322 39.00 15.45 -4.51
C ASP A 322 38.38 16.59 -3.70
N LYS A 323 37.05 16.69 -3.71
CA LYS A 323 36.31 17.71 -2.96
C LYS A 323 36.34 17.50 -1.45
N THR A 324 36.52 16.26 -0.97
CA THR A 324 36.19 15.91 0.43
C THR A 324 37.25 15.07 1.15
N ILE A 325 37.85 14.06 0.50
CA ILE A 325 38.68 13.04 1.17
C ILE A 325 40.16 13.14 0.80
N TRP A 326 40.49 13.49 -0.45
CA TRP A 326 41.86 13.42 -0.95
C TRP A 326 42.84 14.43 -0.35
N ALA A 327 42.34 15.48 0.33
CA ALA A 327 43.08 16.65 0.85
C ALA A 327 44.61 16.46 0.95
N ASP A 328 45.10 15.59 1.84
CA ASP A 328 46.53 15.37 2.09
C ASP A 328 47.01 13.90 1.91
N LYS A 329 46.15 13.01 1.40
CA LYS A 329 46.47 11.57 1.30
C LYS A 329 47.00 11.20 -0.08
N PRO A 330 48.19 10.59 -0.20
CA PRO A 330 48.72 10.16 -1.51
C PRO A 330 47.99 8.95 -2.09
N HIS A 331 47.33 8.14 -1.25
CA HIS A 331 46.55 6.95 -1.64
C HIS A 331 45.46 6.66 -0.59
N LEU A 332 44.46 5.87 -0.98
CA LEU A 332 43.41 5.34 -0.10
C LEU A 332 43.34 3.82 -0.25
N PHE A 333 43.23 3.10 0.87
CA PHE A 333 42.94 1.67 0.81
C PHE A 333 41.51 1.45 0.31
N LEU A 334 41.32 0.43 -0.51
CA LEU A 334 40.01 0.11 -1.07
C LEU A 334 38.97 -0.19 0.03
N LYS A 335 39.40 -0.83 1.12
CA LYS A 335 38.55 -1.07 2.28
C LYS A 335 38.02 0.22 2.88
N ASP A 336 38.87 1.23 3.02
CA ASP A 336 38.50 2.53 3.59
C ASP A 336 37.59 3.31 2.64
N LEU A 337 37.87 3.25 1.33
CA LEU A 337 36.99 3.85 0.32
C LEU A 337 35.59 3.23 0.38
N TRP A 338 35.51 1.91 0.44
CA TRP A 338 34.24 1.19 0.59
C TRP A 338 33.51 1.61 1.86
N GLU A 339 34.22 1.69 2.99
CA GLU A 339 33.67 2.15 4.26
C GLU A 339 33.11 3.58 4.16
N TYR A 340 33.85 4.51 3.55
CA TYR A 340 33.43 5.89 3.38
C TYR A 340 32.18 6.01 2.50
N LEU A 341 32.14 5.31 1.36
CA LEU A 341 30.99 5.31 0.46
C LEU A 341 29.71 4.80 1.13
N ASN A 342 29.81 3.87 2.10
CA ASN A 342 28.64 3.38 2.83
C ASN A 342 28.28 4.28 4.04
N ARG A 343 29.27 4.98 4.62
CA ARG A 343 29.11 5.78 5.84
C ARG A 343 28.61 7.20 5.59
N TYR A 344 29.17 7.89 4.59
CA TYR A 344 29.00 9.34 4.44
C TYR A 344 28.00 9.70 3.36
N THR A 345 26.95 10.45 3.74
CA THR A 345 25.82 10.85 2.89
C THR A 345 26.13 11.94 1.86
N TYR A 346 27.33 12.54 1.93
CA TYR A 346 27.83 13.47 0.91
C TYR A 346 28.59 12.75 -0.23
N LEU A 347 28.76 11.42 -0.14
CA LEU A 347 29.35 10.60 -1.18
C LEU A 347 28.28 9.85 -1.97
N PRO A 348 28.53 9.45 -3.23
CA PRO A 348 27.56 8.71 -4.01
C PRO A 348 27.27 7.34 -3.42
N ALA A 349 26.00 6.97 -3.33
CA ALA A 349 25.58 5.64 -2.91
C ALA A 349 25.79 4.61 -4.04
N THR A 350 26.26 3.41 -3.68
CA THR A 350 26.54 2.32 -4.64
C THR A 350 25.95 0.99 -4.16
N PRO A 351 25.38 0.17 -5.05
CA PRO A 351 24.58 -0.99 -4.66
C PRO A 351 25.38 -2.25 -4.25
N SER A 352 26.69 -2.31 -4.55
CA SER A 352 27.53 -3.45 -4.17
C SER A 352 29.02 -3.13 -4.30
N SER A 353 29.88 -3.99 -3.74
CA SER A 353 31.36 -3.92 -3.86
C SER A 353 31.89 -4.05 -5.30
N ARG A 354 31.00 -4.12 -6.29
CA ARG A 354 31.33 -3.97 -7.71
C ARG A 354 31.61 -2.50 -8.03
N LEU A 355 32.62 -1.93 -7.39
CA LEU A 355 33.55 -1.09 -8.14
C LEU A 355 34.03 -2.00 -9.27
N SER A 356 33.48 -1.81 -10.47
CA SER A 356 33.53 -2.77 -11.57
C SER A 356 34.97 -3.25 -11.80
N ARG A 357 35.21 -4.55 -12.06
CA ARG A 357 36.52 -5.07 -12.52
C ARG A 357 37.16 -4.23 -13.64
N ARG A 358 36.35 -3.45 -14.37
CA ARG A 358 36.74 -2.45 -15.37
C ARG A 358 37.36 -1.16 -14.82
N LEU A 359 36.83 -0.57 -13.74
CA LEU A 359 37.50 0.52 -13.00
C LEU A 359 38.95 0.17 -12.66
N TRP A 360 39.19 -1.12 -12.37
CA TRP A 360 40.49 -1.65 -11.98
C TRP A 360 41.42 -2.01 -13.15
N ALA A 361 40.91 -2.09 -14.38
CA ALA A 361 41.68 -2.50 -15.56
C ALA A 361 42.17 -1.33 -16.41
N GLU A 362 41.50 -0.16 -16.38
CA GLU A 362 41.69 0.88 -17.39
C GLU A 362 42.23 2.24 -16.91
N SER A 363 42.39 2.52 -15.60
CA SER A 363 43.13 3.72 -15.16
C SER A 363 43.51 3.74 -13.67
N PRO A 364 44.65 4.33 -13.30
CA PRO A 364 45.11 4.40 -11.93
C PRO A 364 44.31 5.48 -11.18
N VAL A 365 43.39 5.08 -10.29
CA VAL A 365 42.87 5.95 -9.23
C VAL A 365 44.00 6.22 -8.24
N ARG A 366 45.03 7.03 -8.58
CA ARG A 366 46.28 7.22 -7.80
C ARG A 366 46.61 5.99 -6.92
N LEU A 367 46.68 4.82 -7.55
CA LEU A 367 47.04 3.59 -6.89
C LEU A 367 48.56 3.50 -6.95
N PRO A 368 49.26 3.19 -5.84
CA PRO A 368 50.70 3.05 -5.87
C PRO A 368 51.07 1.93 -6.85
N THR A 369 52.03 2.20 -7.72
CA THR A 369 52.84 1.13 -8.28
C THR A 369 53.62 0.50 -7.11
N PRO A 370 53.62 -0.83 -6.95
CA PRO A 370 54.48 -1.48 -5.98
C PRO A 370 55.89 -1.48 -6.58
N ASN A 371 56.65 -0.41 -6.31
CA ASN A 371 58.10 -0.41 -6.09
C ASN A 371 58.62 1.02 -6.20
N GLY A 372 59.06 1.57 -5.06
CA GLY A 372 60.02 2.65 -5.07
C GLY A 372 61.31 2.18 -5.72
N GLY A 373 61.83 2.99 -6.65
CA GLY A 373 63.09 2.72 -7.33
C GLY A 373 63.07 3.19 -8.77
N THR A 374 63.27 4.48 -8.98
CA THR A 374 63.76 5.01 -10.25
C THR A 374 65.14 4.41 -10.52
N LEU A 375 65.21 3.38 -11.36
CA LEU A 375 66.45 3.00 -12.04
C LEU A 375 66.54 3.80 -13.33
N THR A 376 67.37 4.85 -13.29
CA THR A 376 67.88 5.50 -14.50
C THR A 376 68.84 4.55 -15.23
N PRO A 377 68.77 4.44 -16.57
CA PRO A 377 69.77 3.69 -17.32
C PRO A 377 71.05 4.53 -17.44
N GLY A 378 72.12 4.11 -16.75
CA GLY A 378 73.48 4.62 -16.99
C GLY A 378 74.06 4.06 -18.29
N PRO A 379 75.03 4.76 -18.92
CA PRO A 379 75.51 4.42 -20.26
C PRO A 379 76.38 3.15 -20.25
N MET A 380 76.21 2.33 -21.28
CA MET A 380 77.03 1.13 -21.52
C MET A 380 78.48 1.51 -21.87
N PRO A 381 79.51 0.87 -21.28
CA PRO A 381 80.86 0.97 -21.76
C PRO A 381 81.08 0.02 -22.94
N VAL A 382 81.82 0.53 -23.91
CA VAL A 382 82.31 -0.17 -25.10
C VAL A 382 83.40 -1.15 -24.72
N SER A 383 83.33 -2.39 -25.22
CA SER A 383 84.47 -3.25 -25.54
C SER A 383 84.05 -4.23 -26.62
#